data_AF-A0A7W7FRD8-F1
#
_entry.id   AF-A0A7W7FRD8-F1
#
_cell.length_a   1.000
_cell.length_b   1.000
_cell.length_c   1.000
_cell.angle_alpha   90.00
_cell.angle_beta   90.00
_cell.angle_gamma   90.00
#
_symmetry.space_group_name_H-M   'P 1'
#
loop_
_entity.id
_entity.type
_entity.pdbx_description
1 polymer ?
#
loop_
_entity_poly.entity_id
_entity_poly.type
_entity_poly.pdbx_seq_one_letter_code
_entity_poly.pdbx_strand_id
1 'polypeptide(L)'
;MTPDGQIPRPRTSVGRGGHALLALGLFDHAEEDLLGYAGWAAGNFTAVQVVLVDLPAAHTYRAVGYKTHRALHKARSEGKRLQARARRALAVLGLPGSLVVPWAEVAARYRYQVLFDQVRHAYDSSLVFRAACLRATATMLADRVPGALCSRGQVQIAVHSLLAELPLALDGAGILGVPESTRCQPRPLELTELLAAAPPELCPRPGQLALTLRSAPAQRPNTVSGSQLTEISQSQ
;
A
#
# COMPACT_ATOMS: atom_id res chain seq x y z
N MET A 1 2.44 24.91 13.15
CA MET A 1 2.85 23.60 13.68
C MET A 1 1.73 23.07 14.55
N THR A 2 0.92 22.15 14.03
CA THR A 2 0.07 21.29 14.85
C THR A 2 0.78 19.93 14.92
N PRO A 3 1.34 19.57 16.08
CA PRO A 3 1.90 18.25 16.31
C PRO A 3 0.72 17.36 16.69
N ASP A 4 0.21 16.58 15.74
CA ASP A 4 -0.45 15.30 16.01
C ASP A 4 -1.05 14.79 14.70
N GLY A 5 -0.60 13.59 14.30
CA GLY A 5 -1.22 12.78 13.27
C GLY A 5 -2.59 12.28 13.70
N GLN A 6 -3.53 13.19 13.92
CA GLN A 6 -4.92 12.86 14.18
C GLN A 6 -5.46 12.08 12.98
N ILE A 7 -5.90 10.85 13.29
CA ILE A 7 -6.82 10.07 12.48
C ILE A 7 -7.98 11.02 12.12
N PRO A 8 -8.32 11.22 10.83
CA PRO A 8 -9.60 11.81 10.50
C PRO A 8 -10.66 10.94 11.16
N ARG A 9 -11.31 11.43 12.22
CA ARG A 9 -12.53 10.82 12.72
C ARG A 9 -13.48 10.70 11.51
N PRO A 10 -14.23 9.60 11.38
CA PRO A 10 -15.16 9.45 10.28
C PRO A 10 -16.03 10.71 10.23
N ARG A 11 -16.06 11.36 9.06
CA ARG A 11 -17.13 12.33 8.80
C ARG A 11 -18.42 11.55 8.92
N THR A 12 -19.10 11.71 10.05
CA THR A 12 -20.50 11.38 10.16
C THR A 12 -21.21 12.23 9.10
N SER A 13 -21.87 11.56 8.15
CA SER A 13 -22.65 12.08 7.03
C SER A 13 -21.88 12.61 5.80
N VAL A 14 -21.41 11.71 4.95
CA VAL A 14 -21.43 11.82 3.47
C VAL A 14 -21.64 10.39 2.95
N GLY A 15 -22.39 10.17 1.86
CA GLY A 15 -22.64 8.83 1.32
C GLY A 15 -21.37 8.01 1.06
N ARG A 16 -21.53 6.70 0.84
CA ARG A 16 -20.39 5.81 0.47
C ARG A 16 -19.58 6.45 -0.66
N GLY A 17 -18.25 6.43 -0.56
CA GLY A 17 -17.37 6.83 -1.67
C GLY A 17 -17.57 5.89 -2.88
N GLY A 18 -17.33 6.36 -4.10
CA GLY A 18 -17.59 5.56 -5.30
C GLY A 18 -16.72 4.31 -5.41
N HIS A 19 -15.40 4.44 -5.24
CA HIS A 19 -14.46 3.33 -5.40
C HIS A 19 -13.24 3.46 -4.48
N ALA A 20 -12.83 2.34 -3.87
CA ALA A 20 -11.56 2.20 -3.16
C ALA A 20 -10.59 1.30 -3.93
N LEU A 21 -9.36 1.79 -4.09
CA LEU A 21 -8.21 1.02 -4.53
C LEU A 21 -7.37 0.66 -3.31
N LEU A 22 -7.37 -0.61 -2.90
CA LEU A 22 -6.42 -1.13 -1.91
C LEU A 22 -5.10 -1.44 -2.61
N ALA A 23 -4.14 -0.52 -2.49
CA ALA A 23 -2.80 -0.69 -3.04
C ALA A 23 -1.88 -1.28 -1.97
N LEU A 24 -1.46 -2.53 -2.16
CA LEU A 24 -0.75 -3.30 -1.14
C LEU A 24 0.64 -3.71 -1.64
N GLY A 25 1.69 -3.16 -1.04
CA GLY A 25 3.07 -3.56 -1.29
C GLY A 25 3.51 -4.74 -0.42
N LEU A 26 4.50 -5.50 -0.91
CA LEU A 26 5.06 -6.65 -0.18
C LEU A 26 5.77 -6.28 1.13
N PHE A 27 6.09 -5.01 1.32
CA PHE A 27 6.84 -4.51 2.47
C PHE A 27 6.02 -3.56 3.35
N ASP A 28 4.70 -3.54 3.17
CA ASP A 28 3.79 -2.65 3.92
C ASP A 28 3.08 -3.38 5.05
N HIS A 29 3.50 -4.60 5.38
CA HIS A 29 2.88 -5.44 6.40
C HIS A 29 1.37 -5.70 6.15
N ALA A 30 0.93 -5.50 4.91
CA ALA A 30 -0.47 -5.61 4.52
C ALA A 30 -1.09 -6.98 4.88
N GLU A 31 -0.27 -8.03 4.88
CA GLU A 31 -0.68 -9.39 5.24
C GLU A 31 -1.16 -9.57 6.67
N GLU A 32 -0.82 -8.65 7.57
CA GLU A 32 -1.20 -8.71 8.99
C GLU A 32 -2.71 -8.50 9.19
N ASP A 33 -3.37 -7.75 8.30
CA ASP A 33 -4.79 -7.38 8.46
C ASP A 33 -5.54 -7.17 7.14
N LEU A 34 -5.29 -8.03 6.14
CA LEU A 34 -5.97 -7.96 4.84
C LEU A 34 -7.49 -7.97 4.97
N LEU A 35 -8.02 -8.78 5.89
CA LEU A 35 -9.45 -8.90 6.11
C LEU A 35 -10.03 -7.60 6.69
N GLY A 36 -9.36 -6.98 7.66
CA GLY A 36 -9.78 -5.69 8.21
C GLY A 36 -9.75 -4.59 7.15
N TYR A 37 -8.67 -4.50 6.37
CA TYR A 37 -8.55 -3.51 5.28
C TYR A 37 -9.63 -3.69 4.21
N ALA A 38 -9.85 -4.92 3.75
CA ALA A 38 -10.89 -5.22 2.77
C ALA A 38 -12.30 -4.98 3.32
N GLY A 39 -12.56 -5.38 4.57
CA GLY A 39 -13.84 -5.18 5.24
C GLY A 39 -14.17 -3.70 5.43
N TRP A 40 -13.19 -2.90 5.87
CA TRP A 40 -13.33 -1.46 5.99
C TRP A 40 -13.65 -0.83 4.62
N ALA A 41 -12.89 -1.18 3.57
CA ALA A 41 -13.14 -0.64 2.24
C ALA A 41 -14.55 -1.00 1.72
N ALA A 42 -14.96 -2.26 1.87
CA ALA A 42 -16.28 -2.73 1.45
C ALA A 42 -17.44 -2.10 2.24
N GLY A 43 -17.18 -1.69 3.49
CA GLY A 43 -18.13 -0.97 4.33
C GLY A 43 -18.31 0.51 3.94
N ASN A 44 -17.25 1.16 3.45
CA ASN A 44 -17.20 2.61 3.23
C ASN A 44 -17.33 3.03 1.75
N PHE A 45 -17.15 2.10 0.80
CA PHE A 45 -17.17 2.38 -0.63
C PHE A 45 -18.18 1.50 -1.38
N THR A 46 -18.64 1.98 -2.54
CA THR A 46 -19.58 1.24 -3.41
C THR A 46 -18.87 0.13 -4.20
N ALA A 47 -17.60 0.35 -4.55
CA ALA A 47 -16.76 -0.65 -5.21
C ALA A 47 -15.35 -0.69 -4.59
N VAL A 48 -14.71 -1.86 -4.66
CA VAL A 48 -13.37 -2.09 -4.15
C VAL A 48 -12.56 -2.90 -5.17
N GLN A 49 -11.33 -2.47 -5.44
CA GLN A 49 -10.33 -3.27 -6.13
C GLN A 49 -9.06 -3.35 -5.30
N VAL A 50 -8.36 -4.47 -5.40
CA VAL A 50 -7.09 -4.72 -4.72
C VAL A 50 -6.00 -4.82 -5.78
N VAL A 51 -4.99 -3.96 -5.71
CA VAL A 51 -3.79 -4.05 -6.54
C VAL A 51 -2.62 -4.41 -5.66
N LEU A 52 -1.87 -5.44 -6.06
CA LEU A 52 -0.63 -5.79 -5.39
C LEU A 52 0.56 -5.20 -6.14
N VAL A 53 1.39 -4.46 -5.42
CA VAL A 53 2.62 -3.84 -5.95
C VAL A 53 3.78 -4.84 -5.81
N ASP A 54 3.63 -6.02 -6.42
CA ASP A 54 4.54 -7.16 -6.23
C ASP A 54 5.79 -7.10 -7.12
N LEU A 55 5.64 -6.98 -8.44
CA LEU A 55 6.77 -6.93 -9.37
C LEU A 55 7.71 -5.74 -9.13
N PRO A 56 7.24 -4.50 -8.84
CA PRO A 56 8.13 -3.39 -8.50
C PRO A 56 9.02 -3.69 -7.29
N ALA A 57 8.53 -4.48 -6.33
CA ALA A 57 9.26 -4.86 -5.12
C ALA A 57 10.57 -5.63 -5.42
N ALA A 58 10.74 -6.17 -6.62
CA ALA A 58 12.02 -6.74 -7.07
C ALA A 58 13.19 -5.75 -6.95
N HIS A 59 12.95 -4.45 -7.17
CA HIS A 59 13.95 -3.40 -6.99
C HIS A 59 14.33 -3.24 -5.52
N THR A 60 13.35 -3.27 -4.62
CA THR A 60 13.61 -3.27 -3.16
C THR A 60 14.40 -4.52 -2.74
N TYR A 61 14.04 -5.71 -3.23
CA TYR A 61 14.81 -6.94 -2.96
C TYR A 61 16.27 -6.83 -3.44
N ARG A 62 16.51 -6.25 -4.62
CA ARG A 62 17.87 -6.00 -5.11
C ARG A 62 18.64 -5.04 -4.21
N ALA A 63 17.99 -3.96 -3.76
CA ALA A 63 18.59 -2.99 -2.86
C ALA A 63 19.00 -3.61 -1.51
N VAL A 64 18.27 -4.60 -1.01
CA VAL A 64 18.64 -5.33 0.22
C VAL A 64 19.57 -6.53 -0.03
N GLY A 65 20.15 -6.67 -1.23
CA GLY A 65 21.26 -7.60 -1.50
C GLY A 65 20.92 -8.83 -2.36
N TYR A 66 19.69 -8.99 -2.85
CA TYR A 66 19.37 -10.10 -3.74
C TYR A 66 19.96 -9.88 -5.14
N LYS A 67 20.54 -10.94 -5.73
CA LYS A 67 20.88 -10.95 -7.17
C LYS A 67 19.61 -10.76 -8.01
N THR A 68 19.71 -10.07 -9.15
CA THR A 68 18.57 -9.67 -10.01
C THR A 68 17.56 -10.79 -10.27
N HIS A 69 17.99 -11.97 -10.73
CA HIS A 69 17.08 -13.09 -10.99
C HIS A 69 16.39 -13.59 -9.70
N ARG A 70 17.12 -13.68 -8.59
CA ARG A 70 16.56 -14.09 -7.28
C ARG A 70 15.58 -13.04 -6.74
N ALA A 71 15.86 -11.76 -6.92
CA ALA A 71 14.97 -10.68 -6.51
C ALA A 71 13.63 -10.73 -7.26
N LEU A 72 13.66 -10.92 -8.58
CA LEU A 72 12.46 -11.08 -9.39
C LEU A 72 11.67 -12.33 -9.03
N HIS A 73 12.36 -13.46 -8.85
CA HIS A 73 11.72 -14.70 -8.42
C HIS A 73 11.06 -14.56 -7.04
N LYS A 74 11.75 -13.94 -6.09
CA LYS A 74 11.23 -13.68 -4.73
C LYS A 74 10.00 -12.77 -4.78
N ALA A 75 10.07 -11.64 -5.50
CA ALA A 75 8.95 -10.73 -5.68
C ALA A 75 7.70 -11.43 -6.25
N ARG A 76 7.88 -12.26 -7.30
CA ARG A 76 6.78 -13.05 -7.88
C ARG A 76 6.21 -14.08 -6.91
N SER A 77 7.07 -14.78 -6.18
CA SER A 77 6.65 -15.81 -5.22
C SER A 77 5.84 -15.20 -4.08
N GLU A 78 6.35 -14.14 -3.44
CA GLU A 78 5.63 -13.45 -2.36
C GLU A 78 4.37 -12.74 -2.89
N GLY A 79 4.44 -12.16 -4.09
CA GLY A 79 3.27 -11.61 -4.80
C GLY A 79 2.14 -12.62 -4.93
N LYS A 80 2.42 -13.82 -5.47
CA LYS A 80 1.42 -14.90 -5.59
C LYS A 80 0.81 -15.30 -4.25
N ARG A 81 1.62 -15.37 -3.19
CA ARG A 81 1.14 -15.69 -1.84
C ARG A 81 0.21 -14.60 -1.31
N LEU A 82 0.60 -13.33 -1.48
CA LEU A 82 -0.22 -12.19 -1.07
C LEU A 82 -1.52 -12.12 -1.89
N GLN A 83 -1.49 -12.40 -3.19
CA GLN A 83 -2.70 -12.48 -4.02
C GLN A 83 -3.65 -13.56 -3.52
N ALA A 84 -3.13 -14.75 -3.21
CA ALA A 84 -3.95 -15.83 -2.66
C ALA A 84 -4.55 -15.45 -1.29
N ARG A 85 -3.79 -14.77 -0.43
CA ARG A 85 -4.29 -14.25 0.86
C ARG A 85 -5.38 -13.20 0.66
N ALA A 86 -5.18 -12.23 -0.24
CA ALA A 86 -6.17 -11.20 -0.56
C ALA A 86 -7.46 -11.81 -1.10
N ARG A 87 -7.39 -12.78 -2.03
CA ARG A 87 -8.57 -13.49 -2.54
C ARG A 87 -9.33 -14.24 -1.44
N ARG A 88 -8.62 -14.87 -0.50
CA ARG A 88 -9.27 -15.52 0.66
C ARG A 88 -9.96 -14.51 1.57
N ALA A 89 -9.33 -13.36 1.84
CA ALA A 89 -9.94 -12.29 2.63
C ALA A 89 -11.22 -11.76 1.96
N LEU A 90 -11.20 -11.55 0.65
CA LEU A 90 -12.40 -11.17 -0.11
C LEU A 90 -13.49 -12.25 -0.06
N ALA A 91 -13.12 -13.53 -0.18
CA ALA A 91 -14.09 -14.63 -0.10
C ALA A 91 -14.81 -14.68 1.27
N VAL A 92 -14.10 -14.41 2.38
CA VAL A 92 -14.71 -14.30 3.72
C VAL A 92 -15.75 -13.18 3.78
N LEU A 93 -15.55 -12.09 3.03
CA LEU A 93 -16.47 -10.96 2.94
C LEU A 93 -17.58 -11.17 1.89
N GLY A 94 -17.66 -12.34 1.25
CA GLY A 94 -18.60 -12.62 0.16
C GLY A 94 -18.29 -11.86 -1.14
N LEU A 95 -17.06 -11.35 -1.29
CA LEU A 95 -16.63 -10.59 -2.46
C LEU A 95 -15.87 -11.47 -3.47
N PRO A 96 -16.00 -11.20 -4.78
CA PRO A 96 -15.36 -12.02 -5.80
C PRO A 96 -13.83 -11.82 -5.82
N GLY A 97 -13.10 -12.91 -6.02
CA GLY A 97 -11.63 -12.88 -6.11
C GLY A 97 -11.09 -12.17 -7.36
N SER A 98 -11.95 -11.86 -8.35
CA SER A 98 -11.62 -11.06 -9.53
C SER A 98 -11.38 -9.58 -9.20
N LEU A 99 -11.74 -9.11 -8.01
CA LEU A 99 -11.40 -7.77 -7.54
C LEU A 99 -9.89 -7.62 -7.24
N VAL A 100 -9.14 -8.72 -7.16
CA VAL A 100 -7.68 -8.68 -7.09
C VAL A 100 -7.10 -8.55 -8.50
N VAL A 101 -6.65 -7.34 -8.82
CA VAL A 101 -6.05 -6.96 -10.10
C VAL A 101 -4.54 -7.23 -10.04
N PRO A 102 -3.98 -8.15 -10.85
CA PRO A 102 -2.56 -8.42 -10.88
C PRO A 102 -1.75 -7.22 -11.38
N TRP A 103 -0.52 -7.05 -10.88
CA TRP A 103 0.36 -5.97 -11.36
C TRP A 103 0.60 -6.00 -12.87
N ALA A 104 0.72 -7.19 -13.46
CA ALA A 104 0.92 -7.34 -14.90
C ALA A 104 -0.24 -6.74 -15.71
N GLU A 105 -1.46 -6.83 -15.20
CA GLU A 105 -2.62 -6.21 -15.84
C GLU A 105 -2.57 -4.69 -15.72
N VAL A 106 -2.26 -4.17 -14.52
CA VAL A 106 -2.06 -2.72 -14.30
C VAL A 106 -1.00 -2.16 -15.24
N ALA A 107 0.15 -2.82 -15.33
CA ALA A 107 1.28 -2.40 -16.16
C ALA A 107 0.99 -2.46 -17.67
N ALA A 108 0.04 -3.30 -18.08
CA ALA A 108 -0.38 -3.41 -19.48
C ALA A 108 -1.36 -2.31 -19.91
N ARG A 109 -1.93 -1.54 -18.98
CA ARG A 109 -2.92 -0.52 -19.31
C ARG A 109 -2.26 0.74 -19.87
N TYR A 110 -2.80 1.25 -20.98
CA TYR A 110 -2.28 2.43 -21.67
C TYR A 110 -2.09 3.63 -20.74
N ARG A 111 -3.08 3.92 -19.89
CA ARG A 111 -2.99 5.06 -18.97
C ARG A 111 -1.84 4.92 -17.97
N TYR A 112 -1.57 3.70 -17.49
CA TYR A 112 -0.42 3.44 -16.63
C TYR A 112 0.89 3.71 -17.37
N GLN A 113 1.04 3.22 -18.60
CA GLN A 113 2.25 3.37 -19.40
C GLN A 113 2.56 4.85 -19.67
N VAL A 114 1.56 5.63 -20.08
CA VAL A 114 1.69 7.09 -20.29
C VAL A 114 2.20 7.78 -19.02
N LEU A 115 1.57 7.52 -17.87
CA LEU A 115 1.97 8.14 -16.61
C LEU A 115 3.34 7.66 -16.15
N PHE A 116 3.67 6.39 -16.36
CA PHE A 116 4.96 5.85 -16.00
C PHE A 116 6.08 6.49 -16.82
N ASP A 117 5.88 6.71 -18.12
CA ASP A 117 6.84 7.41 -18.96
C ASP A 117 7.01 8.88 -18.53
N GLN A 118 5.92 9.56 -18.16
CA GLN A 118 5.99 10.92 -17.60
C GLN A 118 6.77 10.95 -16.28
N VAL A 119 6.50 10.01 -15.36
CA VAL A 119 7.21 9.88 -14.07
C VAL A 119 8.69 9.63 -14.29
N ARG A 120 9.05 8.75 -15.23
CA ARG A 120 10.43 8.47 -15.58
C ARG A 120 11.12 9.69 -16.19
N HIS A 121 10.48 10.34 -17.14
CA HIS A 121 11.01 11.54 -17.76
C HIS A 121 11.28 12.63 -16.71
N ALA A 122 10.33 12.90 -15.83
CA ALA A 122 10.50 13.85 -14.73
C ALA A 122 11.64 13.47 -13.79
N TYR A 123 11.79 12.19 -13.46
CA TYR A 123 12.88 11.70 -12.62
C TYR A 123 14.25 11.91 -13.27
N ASP A 124 14.34 11.77 -14.59
CA ASP A 124 15.58 11.94 -15.34
C ASP A 124 15.90 13.41 -15.63
N SER A 125 14.89 14.28 -15.83
CA SER A 125 15.07 15.68 -16.24
C SER A 125 15.02 16.70 -15.09
N SER A 126 14.33 16.42 -13.98
CA SER A 126 14.22 17.34 -12.83
C SER A 126 15.07 16.89 -11.66
N LEU A 127 16.15 17.63 -11.38
CA LEU A 127 17.02 17.37 -10.22
C LEU A 127 16.27 17.45 -8.89
N VAL A 128 15.30 18.36 -8.79
CA VAL A 128 14.49 18.57 -7.58
C VAL A 128 13.59 17.36 -7.32
N PHE A 129 12.87 16.92 -8.35
CA PHE A 129 12.02 15.73 -8.26
C PHE A 129 12.83 14.47 -7.99
N ARG A 130 13.96 14.30 -8.69
CA ARG A 130 14.90 13.19 -8.48
C ARG A 130 15.37 13.12 -7.03
N ALA A 131 15.75 14.25 -6.44
CA ALA A 131 16.17 14.33 -5.05
C ALA A 131 15.04 13.95 -4.09
N ALA A 132 13.81 14.41 -4.34
CA ALA A 132 12.64 14.05 -3.55
C ALA A 132 12.34 12.54 -3.61
N CYS A 133 12.36 11.94 -4.81
CA CYS A 133 12.19 10.49 -4.98
C CYS A 133 13.24 9.69 -4.21
N LEU A 134 14.51 10.12 -4.25
CA LEU A 134 15.60 9.45 -3.54
C LEU A 134 15.43 9.57 -2.01
N ARG A 135 15.03 10.74 -1.49
CA ARG A 135 14.76 10.92 -0.05
C ARG A 135 13.60 10.04 0.42
N ALA A 136 12.46 10.08 -0.29
CA ALA A 136 11.31 9.23 0.04
C ALA A 136 11.68 7.73 0.02
N THR A 137 12.48 7.32 -0.96
CA THR A 137 12.97 5.93 -1.05
C THR A 137 13.89 5.55 0.10
N ALA A 138 14.79 6.45 0.52
CA ALA A 138 15.67 6.21 1.66
C ALA A 138 14.86 6.00 2.95
N THR A 139 13.83 6.82 3.20
CA THR A 139 12.91 6.65 4.34
C THR A 139 12.19 5.30 4.28
N MET A 140 11.70 4.89 3.10
CA MET A 140 11.06 3.58 2.94
C MET A 140 12.02 2.40 3.12
N LEU A 141 13.29 2.56 2.79
CA LEU A 141 14.30 1.51 2.95
C LEU A 141 14.85 1.41 4.38
N ALA A 142 14.83 2.49 5.16
CA ALA A 142 15.44 2.53 6.50
C ALA A 142 14.93 1.41 7.42
N ASP A 143 13.62 1.12 7.39
CA ASP A 143 13.03 0.04 8.20
C ASP A 143 13.36 -1.37 7.70
N ARG A 144 13.97 -1.48 6.52
CA ARG A 144 14.18 -2.74 5.78
C ARG A 144 15.65 -3.15 5.72
N VAL A 145 16.57 -2.26 6.09
CA VAL A 145 18.01 -2.51 6.16
C VAL A 145 18.42 -2.45 7.63
N PRO A 146 18.58 -3.60 8.31
CA PRO A 146 18.93 -3.62 9.72
C PRO A 146 20.31 -2.99 9.98
N GLY A 147 20.37 -2.07 10.95
CA GLY A 147 21.64 -1.62 11.55
C GLY A 147 22.58 -0.80 10.67
N ALA A 148 22.16 -0.36 9.47
CA ALA A 148 22.99 0.44 8.57
C ALA A 148 22.20 1.54 7.87
N LEU A 149 22.83 2.71 7.69
CA LEU A 149 22.34 3.74 6.78
C LEU A 149 22.31 3.17 5.36
N CYS A 150 21.18 3.34 4.66
CA CYS A 150 21.04 2.89 3.29
C CYS A 150 22.07 3.60 2.41
N SER A 151 22.93 2.83 1.73
CA SER A 151 23.91 3.39 0.81
C SER A 151 23.22 4.05 -0.39
N ARG A 152 23.89 5.04 -1.00
CA ARG A 152 23.38 5.73 -2.20
C ARG A 152 23.01 4.76 -3.32
N GLY A 153 23.82 3.71 -3.53
CA GLY A 153 23.54 2.69 -4.56
C GLY A 153 22.27 1.90 -4.28
N GLN A 154 21.98 1.55 -3.01
CA GLN A 154 20.76 0.85 -2.64
C GLN A 154 19.52 1.72 -2.87
N VAL A 155 19.58 2.99 -2.49
CA VAL A 155 18.50 3.96 -2.74
C VAL A 155 18.25 4.14 -4.24
N GLN A 156 19.32 4.26 -5.04
CA GLN A 156 19.22 4.33 -6.50
C GLN A 156 18.59 3.09 -7.13
N ILE A 157 18.80 1.90 -6.56
CA ILE A 157 18.14 0.68 -7.05
C ILE A 157 16.67 0.66 -6.63
N ALA A 158 16.35 0.97 -5.37
CA ALA A 158 15.00 0.87 -4.83
C ALA A 158 14.05 1.96 -5.33
N VAL A 159 14.55 3.11 -5.78
CA VAL A 159 13.71 4.21 -6.26
C VAL A 159 12.82 3.78 -7.43
N HIS A 160 13.26 2.80 -8.22
CA HIS A 160 12.47 2.24 -9.30
C HIS A 160 11.19 1.53 -8.82
N SER A 161 11.15 1.00 -7.59
CA SER A 161 9.90 0.52 -6.97
C SER A 161 8.91 1.68 -6.82
N LEU A 162 9.37 2.80 -6.26
CA LEU A 162 8.58 4.01 -6.04
C LEU A 162 8.06 4.59 -7.36
N LEU A 163 8.95 4.76 -8.34
CA LEU A 163 8.58 5.31 -9.65
C LEU A 163 7.51 4.47 -10.34
N ALA A 164 7.56 3.15 -10.19
CA ALA A 164 6.55 2.24 -10.77
C ALA A 164 5.18 2.36 -10.08
N GLU A 165 5.13 2.80 -8.82
CA GLU A 165 3.92 2.93 -8.02
C GLU A 165 3.22 4.30 -8.20
N LEU A 166 4.00 5.36 -8.45
CA LEU A 166 3.49 6.73 -8.61
C LEU A 166 2.33 6.88 -9.61
N PRO A 167 2.28 6.20 -10.77
CA PRO A 167 1.12 6.27 -11.67
C PRO A 167 -0.23 5.99 -10.97
N LEU A 168 -0.26 5.01 -10.07
CA LEU A 168 -1.48 4.68 -9.32
C LEU A 168 -1.82 5.71 -8.24
N ALA A 169 -0.85 6.53 -7.81
CA ALA A 169 -1.10 7.65 -6.91
C ALA A 169 -1.55 8.91 -7.67
N LEU A 170 -1.14 9.06 -8.93
CA LEU A 170 -1.51 10.18 -9.79
C LEU A 170 -2.91 10.00 -10.41
N ASP A 171 -3.25 8.82 -10.91
CA ASP A 171 -4.54 8.57 -11.58
C ASP A 171 -4.96 7.10 -11.49
N GLY A 172 -5.18 6.62 -10.27
CA GLY A 172 -5.67 5.26 -10.04
C GLY A 172 -7.00 5.02 -10.73
N ALA A 173 -7.89 6.02 -10.75
CA ALA A 173 -9.21 5.91 -11.40
C ALA A 173 -9.09 5.67 -12.91
N GLY A 174 -8.30 6.49 -13.61
CA GLY A 174 -8.07 6.35 -15.05
C GLY A 174 -7.33 5.07 -15.42
N ILE A 175 -6.40 4.62 -14.57
CA ILE A 175 -5.75 3.31 -14.73
C ILE A 175 -6.74 2.17 -14.54
N LEU A 176 -7.68 2.29 -13.61
CA LEU A 176 -8.67 1.25 -13.31
C LEU A 176 -9.92 1.28 -14.19
N GLY A 177 -10.06 2.30 -15.03
CA GLY A 177 -11.24 2.47 -15.89
C GLY A 177 -12.51 2.80 -15.09
N VAL A 178 -12.35 3.42 -13.92
CA VAL A 178 -13.45 3.82 -13.04
C VAL A 178 -13.59 5.35 -13.00
N PRO A 179 -14.77 5.90 -12.70
CA PRO A 179 -15.00 7.35 -12.73
C PRO A 179 -14.14 8.12 -11.71
N GLU A 180 -14.02 7.57 -10.50
CA GLU A 180 -13.25 8.09 -9.37
C GLU A 180 -12.62 6.93 -8.59
N SER A 181 -11.58 7.18 -7.81
CA SER A 181 -10.98 6.16 -6.95
C SER A 181 -10.15 6.77 -5.83
N THR A 182 -10.42 6.36 -4.60
CA THR A 182 -9.57 6.67 -3.44
C THR A 182 -8.54 5.59 -3.26
N ARG A 183 -7.25 5.95 -3.26
CA ARG A 183 -6.16 5.03 -2.94
C ARG A 183 -6.14 4.79 -1.43
N CYS A 184 -6.14 3.55 -1.01
CA CYS A 184 -6.09 3.13 0.38
C CYS A 184 -4.87 2.21 0.56
N GLN A 185 -3.99 2.53 1.51
CA GLN A 185 -2.74 1.77 1.72
C GLN A 185 -2.35 1.73 3.20
N PRO A 186 -1.79 0.61 3.72
CA PRO A 186 -1.41 0.50 5.13
C PRO A 186 -0.27 1.45 5.54
N ARG A 187 0.69 1.65 4.64
CA ARG A 187 1.86 2.51 4.90
C ARG A 187 1.69 3.84 4.15
N PRO A 188 1.91 4.99 4.79
CA PRO A 188 1.85 6.26 4.08
C PRO A 188 2.94 6.31 3.01
N LEU A 189 2.58 6.85 1.86
CA LEU A 189 3.52 7.32 0.86
C LEU A 189 3.56 8.84 1.02
N GLU A 190 4.74 9.42 1.18
CA GLU A 190 4.95 10.88 1.34
C GLU A 190 4.69 11.63 0.02
N LEU A 191 3.45 11.52 -0.47
CA LEU A 191 3.03 12.07 -1.75
C LEU A 191 3.05 13.59 -1.74
N THR A 192 2.75 14.23 -0.62
CA THR A 192 2.73 15.69 -0.53
C THR A 192 4.08 16.31 -0.90
N GLU A 193 5.18 15.82 -0.32
CA GLU A 193 6.52 16.31 -0.63
C GLU A 193 6.96 15.92 -2.04
N LEU A 194 6.63 14.70 -2.49
CA LEU A 194 6.95 14.24 -3.83
C LEU A 194 6.27 15.09 -4.91
N LEU A 195 4.98 15.38 -4.74
CA LEU A 195 4.17 16.17 -5.66
C LEU A 195 4.55 17.65 -5.62
N ALA A 196 4.92 18.18 -4.45
CA ALA A 196 5.45 19.55 -4.35
C ALA A 196 6.77 19.73 -5.11
N ALA A 197 7.58 18.67 -5.20
CA ALA A 197 8.81 18.64 -5.97
C ALA A 197 8.62 18.22 -7.44
N ALA A 198 7.43 17.76 -7.81
CA ALA A 198 7.15 17.22 -9.13
C ALA A 198 6.95 18.35 -10.16
N PRO A 199 7.34 18.13 -11.42
CA PRO A 199 6.98 19.03 -12.51
C PRO A 199 5.46 19.16 -12.66
N PRO A 200 4.95 20.29 -13.21
CA PRO A 200 3.51 20.54 -13.34
C PRO A 200 2.74 19.46 -14.12
N GLU A 201 3.41 18.72 -15.00
CA GLU A 201 2.78 17.64 -15.78
C GLU A 201 2.44 16.41 -14.93
N LEU A 202 3.04 16.29 -13.73
CA LEU A 202 2.79 15.22 -12.76
C LEU A 202 1.84 15.68 -11.65
N CYS A 203 0.68 16.20 -12.04
CA CYS A 203 -0.38 16.52 -11.11
C CYS A 203 -1.32 15.30 -10.91
N PRO A 204 -1.76 15.01 -9.68
CA PRO A 204 -2.81 14.04 -9.49
C PRO A 204 -4.07 14.48 -10.23
N ARG A 205 -4.79 13.54 -10.82
CA ARG A 205 -6.10 13.80 -11.43
C ARG A 205 -7.00 14.49 -10.39
N PRO A 206 -7.79 15.51 -10.77
CA PRO A 206 -8.76 16.11 -9.86
C PRO A 206 -9.64 15.06 -9.18
N GLY A 207 -9.74 15.10 -7.86
CA GLY A 207 -10.48 14.12 -7.06
C GLY A 207 -9.72 12.84 -6.72
N GLN A 208 -8.45 12.68 -7.14
CA GLN A 208 -7.59 11.59 -6.67
C GLN A 208 -7.26 11.80 -5.19
N LEU A 209 -7.73 10.88 -4.35
CA LEU A 209 -7.51 10.89 -2.91
C LEU A 209 -6.59 9.75 -2.48
N ALA A 210 -5.89 9.93 -1.38
CA ALA A 210 -5.09 8.90 -0.72
C ALA A 210 -5.44 8.84 0.77
N LEU A 211 -5.64 7.62 1.28
CA LEU A 211 -5.93 7.31 2.67
C LEU A 211 -4.93 6.28 3.20
N THR A 212 -4.42 6.55 4.39
CA THR A 212 -3.59 5.59 5.13
C THR A 212 -4.48 4.75 6.03
N LEU A 213 -4.46 3.44 5.83
CA LEU A 213 -5.16 2.47 6.66
C LEU A 213 -4.30 2.14 7.87
N ARG A 214 -4.93 1.97 9.03
CA ARG A 214 -4.28 1.48 10.24
C ARG A 214 -5.08 0.31 10.76
N SER A 215 -4.41 -0.81 11.02
CA SER A 215 -5.03 -1.90 11.77
C SER A 215 -5.42 -1.41 13.16
N ALA A 216 -6.56 -1.89 13.65
CA ALA A 216 -6.88 -1.72 15.06
C ALA A 216 -5.81 -2.46 15.88
N PRO A 217 -5.34 -1.90 17.01
CA PRO A 217 -4.47 -2.65 17.91
C PRO A 217 -5.19 -3.93 18.32
N ALA A 218 -4.52 -5.07 18.18
CA ALA A 218 -5.08 -6.36 18.59
C ALA A 218 -5.54 -6.25 20.04
N GLN A 219 -6.85 -6.34 20.28
CA GLN A 219 -7.38 -6.47 21.63
C GLN A 219 -6.85 -7.78 22.19
N ARG A 220 -5.93 -7.70 23.16
CA ARG A 220 -5.52 -8.87 23.93
C ARG A 220 -6.80 -9.47 24.52
N PRO A 221 -7.06 -10.78 24.37
CA PRO A 221 -8.21 -11.40 25.00
C PRO A 221 -8.13 -11.12 26.50
N ASN A 222 -9.19 -10.51 27.06
CA ASN A 222 -9.34 -10.39 28.49
C ASN A 222 -9.21 -11.79 29.07
N THR A 223 -8.10 -12.07 29.77
CA THR A 223 -8.03 -13.20 30.69
C THR A 223 -9.13 -12.98 31.71
N VAL A 224 -10.22 -13.70 31.55
CA VAL A 224 -11.22 -13.88 32.60
C VAL A 224 -10.49 -14.61 33.72
N SER A 225 -10.05 -13.86 34.74
CA SER A 225 -9.67 -14.43 36.03
C SER A 225 -10.93 -15.03 36.64
N GLY A 226 -11.13 -16.32 36.37
CA GLY A 226 -12.07 -17.15 37.11
C GLY A 226 -11.50 -17.41 38.50
N SER A 227 -11.85 -16.55 39.45
CA SER A 227 -11.71 -16.82 40.88
C SER A 227 -13.08 -16.85 41.52
N GLN A 228 -13.74 -18.02 41.43
CA GLN A 228 -14.70 -18.51 42.41
C GLN A 228 -14.50 -20.02 42.55
N LEU A 229 -13.58 -20.40 43.45
CA LEU A 229 -13.61 -21.68 44.13
C LEU A 229 -14.66 -21.55 45.23
N THR A 230 -15.81 -22.19 45.05
CA THR A 230 -16.74 -22.45 46.15
C THR A 230 -16.48 -23.89 46.60
N GLU A 231 -15.86 -24.03 47.77
CA GLU A 231 -15.80 -25.29 48.51
C GLU A 231 -17.23 -25.75 48.83
N ILE A 232 -17.59 -26.95 48.39
CA ILE A 232 -18.70 -27.69 48.98
C ILE A 232 -18.11 -28.98 49.57
N SER A 233 -18.14 -28.99 50.89
CA SER A 233 -17.84 -30.07 51.81
C SER A 233 -18.51 -31.38 51.38
N GLN A 234 -17.74 -32.47 51.26
CA GLN A 234 -18.28 -33.82 51.24
C GLN A 234 -18.28 -34.39 52.67
N SER A 235 -19.47 -34.76 53.13
CA SER A 235 -19.68 -35.73 54.19
C SER A 235 -19.92 -37.09 53.53
N GLN A 236 -19.04 -38.06 53.80
CA GLN A 236 -19.30 -39.47 54.15
C GLN A 236 -18.02 -40.29 54.02
#